data_AF-A0A8S2UAN5-F1
#
_entry.id   AF-A0A8S2UAN5-F1
#
_cell.length_a   1.000
_cell.length_b   1.000
_cell.length_c   1.000
_cell.angle_alpha   90.00
_cell.angle_beta   90.00
_cell.angle_gamma   90.00
#
_symmetry.space_group_name_H-M   'P 1'
#
loop_
_entity.id
_entity.type
_entity.pdbx_description
1 polymer ?
#
loop_
_entity_poly.entity_id
_entity_poly.type
_entity_poly.pdbx_seq_one_letter_code
_entity_poly.pdbx_strand_id
1 'polypeptide(L)'
;FSPLSYNDQTLALKQAKKVVSIQRKIKKHHLILRVTDKGYNFYIGTEEEFDKKAQNFFHDTNAFIELKENPFNKIQDNVIHLLNQIRAKNFIFQWQCNKMMPN
;
A
#
# COMPACT_ATOMS: atom_id res chain seq x y z
N PHE A 1 -26.95 -32.39 -0.14
CA PHE A 1 -26.41 -31.58 0.97
C PHE A 1 -26.54 -32.37 2.25
N SER A 2 -25.45 -32.94 2.76
CA SER A 2 -25.46 -33.61 4.06
C SER A 2 -25.39 -32.55 5.15
N PRO A 3 -26.33 -32.52 6.12
CA PRO A 3 -26.27 -31.58 7.23
C PRO A 3 -24.98 -31.79 8.03
N LEU A 4 -24.33 -30.69 8.43
CA LEU A 4 -23.15 -30.72 9.29
C LEU A 4 -23.45 -31.52 10.56
N SER A 5 -22.54 -32.43 10.94
CA SER A 5 -22.67 -33.18 12.18
C SER A 5 -22.74 -32.22 13.37
N TYR A 6 -23.45 -32.60 14.43
CA TYR A 6 -23.53 -31.82 15.68
C TYR A 6 -22.13 -31.47 16.25
N ASN A 7 -21.16 -32.36 16.05
CA ASN A 7 -19.77 -32.13 16.42
C ASN A 7 -19.11 -31.04 15.57
N ASP A 8 -19.38 -31.01 14.26
CA ASP A 8 -18.87 -29.99 13.34
C ASP A 8 -19.47 -28.62 13.64
N GLN A 9 -20.76 -28.57 13.98
CA GLN A 9 -21.43 -27.33 14.40
C GLN A 9 -20.80 -26.77 15.68
N THR A 10 -20.54 -27.64 16.67
CA THR A 10 -19.90 -27.26 17.92
C THR A 10 -18.46 -26.76 17.70
N LEU A 11 -17.72 -27.42 16.81
CA LEU A 11 -16.36 -27.03 16.45
C LEU A 11 -16.33 -25.69 15.71
N ALA A 12 -17.25 -25.48 14.77
CA ALA A 12 -17.41 -24.22 14.05
C ALA A 12 -17.74 -23.06 15.00
N LEU A 13 -18.64 -23.27 15.98
CA LEU A 13 -18.95 -22.26 16.99
C LEU A 13 -17.74 -21.90 17.87
N LYS A 14 -16.93 -22.90 18.26
CA LYS A 14 -15.69 -22.66 19.02
C LYS A 14 -14.67 -21.88 18.19
N GLN A 15 -14.52 -22.21 16.91
CA GLN A 15 -13.65 -21.47 15.99
C GLN A 15 -14.13 -20.03 15.79
N ALA A 16 -15.43 -19.82 15.57
CA ALA A 16 -16.01 -18.49 15.43
C ALA A 16 -15.75 -17.61 16.66
N LYS A 17 -15.90 -18.16 17.88
CA LYS A 17 -15.57 -17.46 19.13
C LYS A 17 -14.09 -17.07 19.21
N LYS A 18 -13.18 -17.96 18.78
CA LYS A 18 -11.75 -17.66 18.71
C LYS A 18 -11.45 -16.54 17.71
N VAL A 19 -12.04 -16.59 16.52
CA VAL A 19 -11.89 -15.55 15.48
C VAL A 19 -12.36 -14.20 16.00
N VAL A 20 -13.52 -14.12 16.64
CA VAL A 20 -14.02 -12.88 17.24
C VAL A 20 -13.07 -12.35 18.32
N SER A 21 -12.52 -13.22 19.16
CA SER A 21 -11.54 -12.83 20.18
C SER A 21 -10.26 -12.25 19.55
N ILE A 22 -9.75 -12.89 18.50
CA ILE A 22 -8.58 -12.43 17.75
C ILE A 22 -8.84 -11.06 17.11
N GLN A 23 -9.97 -10.90 16.41
CA GLN A 23 -10.36 -9.63 15.78
C GLN A 23 -10.46 -8.50 16.81
N ARG A 24 -11.04 -8.76 17.99
CA ARG A 24 -11.12 -7.78 19.08
C ARG A 24 -9.73 -7.37 19.57
N LYS A 25 -8.80 -8.30 19.73
CA LYS A 25 -7.42 -8.00 20.13
C LYS A 25 -6.69 -7.17 19.07
N ILE A 26 -6.80 -7.55 17.81
CA ILE A 26 -6.21 -6.81 16.68
C ILE A 26 -6.69 -5.37 16.70
N LYS A 27 -8.01 -5.15 16.79
CA LYS A 27 -8.60 -3.81 16.82
C LYS A 27 -8.17 -3.02 18.06
N LYS A 28 -8.22 -3.63 19.25
CA LYS A 28 -7.87 -2.96 20.52
C LYS A 28 -6.43 -2.46 20.54
N HIS A 29 -5.52 -3.24 19.95
CA HIS A 29 -4.09 -2.96 19.97
C HIS A 29 -3.58 -2.33 18.66
N HIS A 30 -4.48 -1.95 17.75
CA HIS A 30 -4.14 -1.38 16.44
C HIS A 30 -3.11 -2.23 15.67
N LEU A 31 -3.25 -3.55 15.75
CA LEU A 31 -2.35 -4.48 15.07
C LEU A 31 -2.75 -4.59 13.60
N ILE A 32 -1.74 -4.77 12.76
CA ILE A 32 -1.86 -4.97 11.32
C ILE A 32 -1.54 -6.43 11.04
N LEU A 33 -2.40 -7.08 10.25
CA LEU A 33 -2.18 -8.42 9.71
C LEU A 33 -1.67 -8.29 8.27
N ARG A 34 -0.46 -8.76 7.98
CA ARG A 34 0.10 -8.82 6.61
C ARG A 34 0.36 -10.27 6.20
N VAL A 35 0.11 -10.57 4.94
CA VAL A 35 0.43 -11.87 4.32
C VAL A 35 1.70 -11.71 3.52
N THR A 36 2.65 -12.63 3.66
CA THR A 36 3.82 -12.64 2.77
C THR A 36 3.47 -13.28 1.43
N ASP A 37 3.96 -12.63 0.38
CA ASP A 37 3.83 -13.02 -1.03
C ASP A 37 4.37 -14.44 -1.31
N LYS A 38 5.44 -14.85 -0.63
CA LYS A 38 6.15 -16.11 -0.94
C LYS A 38 5.87 -17.28 0.01
N GLY A 39 5.32 -17.03 1.20
CA GLY A 39 5.26 -18.04 2.26
C GLY A 39 3.88 -18.37 2.78
N TYR A 40 2.83 -17.65 2.35
CA TYR A 40 1.49 -17.70 2.97
C TYR A 40 1.51 -17.57 4.51
N ASN A 41 2.57 -16.96 5.04
CA ASN A 41 2.74 -16.74 6.47
C ASN A 41 2.07 -15.42 6.84
N PHE A 42 1.29 -15.46 7.91
CA PHE A 42 0.65 -14.29 8.47
C PHE A 42 1.57 -13.65 9.51
N TYR A 43 1.85 -12.36 9.33
CA TYR A 43 2.54 -11.55 10.32
C TYR A 43 1.53 -10.61 10.98
N ILE A 44 1.56 -10.59 12.32
CA ILE A 44 0.77 -9.68 13.15
C ILE A 44 1.76 -8.80 13.90
N GLY A 45 1.62 -7.50 13.77
CA GLY A 45 2.45 -6.53 14.46
C GLY A 45 1.86 -5.13 14.41
N THR A 46 2.46 -4.16 15.08
CA THR A 46 2.10 -2.74 14.96
C THR A 46 2.67 -2.15 13.68
N GLU A 47 2.17 -0.97 13.28
CA GLU A 47 2.73 -0.20 12.17
C GLU A 47 4.22 0.10 12.38
N GLU A 48 4.59 0.55 13.58
CA GLU A 48 5.99 0.83 13.94
C GLU A 48 6.91 -0.40 13.81
N GLU A 49 6.43 -1.60 14.15
CA GLU A 49 7.20 -2.84 14.00
C GLU A 49 7.43 -3.17 12.52
N PHE A 50 6.44 -2.94 11.67
CA PHE A 50 6.59 -3.11 10.23
C PHE A 50 7.55 -2.08 9.63
N ASP A 51 7.48 -0.83 10.06
CA ASP A 51 8.37 0.23 9.58
C ASP A 51 9.83 -0.06 9.99
N LYS A 52 10.05 -0.46 11.24
CA LYS A 52 11.38 -0.90 11.69
C LYS A 52 11.89 -2.09 10.88
N LYS A 53 11.04 -3.06 10.58
CA LYS A 53 11.43 -4.22 9.76
C LYS A 53 11.77 -3.80 8.32
N ALA A 54 11.02 -2.86 7.76
CA ALA A 54 11.33 -2.29 6.45
C ALA A 54 12.66 -1.54 6.47
N GLN A 55 12.89 -0.68 7.47
CA GLN A 55 14.15 0.04 7.67
C GLN A 55 15.35 -0.91 7.84
N ASN A 56 15.21 -1.95 8.66
CA ASN A 56 16.25 -2.96 8.84
C ASN A 56 16.52 -3.70 7.53
N PHE A 57 15.48 -4.12 6.80
CA PHE A 57 15.65 -4.73 5.49
C PHE A 57 16.36 -3.79 4.51
N PHE A 58 16.05 -2.49 4.52
CA PHE A 58 16.75 -1.50 3.71
C PHE A 58 18.23 -1.41 4.06
N HIS A 59 18.55 -1.31 5.35
CA HIS A 59 19.92 -1.26 5.84
C HIS A 59 20.71 -2.53 5.49
N ASP A 60 20.10 -3.70 5.67
CA ASP A 60 20.78 -5.00 5.51
C ASP A 60 21.01 -5.38 4.04
N THR A 61 20.13 -4.96 3.15
CA THR A 61 20.17 -5.41 1.75
C THR A 61 20.78 -4.40 0.78
N ASN A 62 20.88 -3.12 1.16
CA ASN A 62 21.20 -2.04 0.22
C ASN A 62 20.37 -2.13 -1.08
N ALA A 63 19.18 -2.74 -1.02
CA ALA A 63 18.41 -3.13 -2.21
C ALA A 63 17.81 -1.93 -2.97
N PHE A 64 17.97 -0.73 -2.45
CA PHE A 64 17.55 0.51 -3.08
C PHE A 64 18.71 1.48 -3.13
N ILE A 65 18.94 2.05 -4.31
CA ILE A 65 19.83 3.18 -4.48
C ILE A 65 19.00 4.44 -4.21
N GLU A 66 19.42 5.22 -3.23
CA GLU A 66 18.87 6.56 -3.03
C GLU A 66 19.19 7.40 -4.28
N LEU A 67 18.15 7.79 -5.01
CA LEU A 67 18.31 8.69 -6.15
C LEU A 67 18.55 10.09 -5.61
N LYS A 68 19.73 10.66 -5.90
CA LYS A 68 20.09 12.04 -5.51
C LYS A 68 19.13 13.09 -6.06
N GLU A 69 18.44 12.77 -7.14
CA GLU A 69 17.44 13.61 -7.79
C GLU A 69 16.34 12.73 -8.38
N ASN A 70 15.12 13.27 -8.48
CA ASN A 70 14.02 12.57 -9.14
C ASN A 70 14.30 12.53 -10.66
N PRO A 71 14.44 11.34 -11.27
CA PRO A 71 14.81 11.21 -12.69
C PRO A 71 13.74 11.75 -13.63
N PHE A 72 12.52 11.99 -13.13
CA PHE A 72 11.42 12.56 -13.89
C PHE A 72 11.40 14.09 -13.89
N ASN A 73 12.24 14.77 -13.08
CA ASN A 73 12.25 16.24 -13.03
C ASN A 73 12.51 16.87 -14.41
N LYS A 74 13.52 16.37 -15.13
CA LYS A 74 13.81 16.85 -16.50
C LYS A 74 12.65 16.61 -17.47
N ILE A 75 11.92 15.52 -17.29
CA ILE A 75 10.74 15.21 -18.12
C ILE A 75 9.59 16.16 -17.76
N GLN A 76 9.39 16.42 -16.47
CA GLN A 76 8.40 17.38 -15.98
C GLN A 76 8.66 18.78 -16.53
N ASP A 77 9.90 19.26 -16.48
CA ASP A 77 10.30 20.56 -17.03
C ASP A 77 10.01 20.66 -18.53
N ASN A 78 10.32 19.60 -19.28
CA ASN A 78 10.05 19.54 -20.72
C ASN A 78 8.55 19.59 -21.02
N VAL A 79 7.73 18.88 -20.23
CA VAL A 79 6.27 18.89 -20.36
C VAL A 79 5.71 20.28 -20.07
N ILE A 80 6.17 20.93 -18.99
CA ILE A 80 5.77 22.30 -18.63
C ILE A 80 6.15 23.26 -19.76
N HIS A 81 7.37 23.17 -20.28
CA HIS A 81 7.85 24.01 -21.37
C HIS A 81 6.99 23.84 -22.63
N LEU A 82 6.71 22.59 -23.02
CA LEU A 82 5.88 22.27 -24.17
C LEU A 82 4.45 22.80 -24.02
N LEU A 83 3.82 22.59 -22.86
CA LEU A 83 2.46 23.09 -22.60
C LEU A 83 2.41 24.62 -22.68
N ASN A 84 3.41 25.31 -22.14
CA ASN A 84 3.52 26.76 -22.23
C ASN A 84 3.69 27.23 -23.68
N GLN A 85 4.49 26.55 -24.50
CA GLN A 85 4.66 26.87 -25.92
C GLN A 85 3.36 26.66 -26.71
N ILE A 86 2.66 25.54 -26.48
CA ILE A 86 1.37 25.25 -27.13
C ILE A 86 0.33 26.30 -26.75
N ARG A 87 0.28 26.68 -25.47
CA ARG A 87 -0.59 27.77 -24.98
C ARG A 87 -0.24 29.11 -25.62
N ALA A 88 1.04 29.47 -25.68
CA ALA A 88 1.48 30.74 -26.26
C ALA A 88 1.10 30.88 -27.74
N LYS A 89 0.97 29.75 -28.45
CA LYS A 89 0.49 29.68 -29.84
C LYS A 89 -1.04 29.59 -29.96
N ASN A 90 -1.78 29.72 -28.86
CA ASN A 90 -3.24 29.61 -28.77
C ASN A 90 -3.83 28.29 -29.32
N PHE A 91 -3.06 27.20 -29.29
CA PHE A 91 -3.55 25.87 -29.70
C PHE A 91 -4.43 25.20 -28.64
N ILE A 92 -4.32 25.63 -27.38
CA ILE A 92 -5.13 25.14 -26.26
C ILE A 92 -5.62 26.31 -25.40
N PHE A 93 -6.77 26.13 -24.77
CA PHE A 93 -7.30 27.09 -23.81
C PHE A 93 -6.57 27.03 -22.46
N GLN A 94 -6.58 28.14 -21.72
CA GLN A 94 -5.96 28.24 -20.39
C GLN A 94 -6.41 27.14 -19.43
N TRP A 95 -7.70 26.80 -19.42
CA TRP A 95 -8.23 25.75 -18.55
C TRP A 95 -7.71 24.35 -18.93
N GLN A 96 -7.46 24.09 -20.22
CA GLN A 96 -6.88 22.82 -20.68
C GLN A 96 -5.42 22.71 -20.26
N CYS A 97 -4.65 23.79 -20.44
CA CYS A 97 -3.27 23.88 -20.00
C CYS A 97 -3.17 23.64 -18.48
N ASN A 98 -4.00 24.30 -17.69
CA ASN A 98 -4.03 24.13 -16.23
C ASN A 98 -4.37 22.69 -15.80
N LYS A 99 -5.27 22.02 -16.54
CA LYS A 99 -5.66 20.63 -16.25
C LYS A 99 -4.57 19.60 -16.61
N MET A 100 -3.70 19.92 -17.57
CA MET A 100 -2.61 19.05 -18.04
C MET A 100 -1.28 19.30 -17.33
N MET A 101 -1.15 20.39 -16.55
CA MET A 101 0.06 20.65 -15.81
C MET A 101 0.32 19.53 -14.79
N PRO A 102 1.54 18.97 -14.76
CA PRO A 102 1.91 17.99 -13.74
C PRO A 102 1.90 18.65 -12.35
N ASN A 103 1.24 18.00 -11.40
CA ASN A 103 1.24 18.40 -9.98
C ASN A 103 2.60 18.18 -9.34
#